data_AF-A0A8H8C8D8-F1
#
_entry.id   AF-A0A8H8C8D8-F1
#
_cell.length_a   1.000
_cell.length_b   1.000
_cell.length_c   1.000
_cell.angle_alpha   90.00
_cell.angle_beta   90.00
_cell.angle_gamma   90.00
#
_symmetry.space_group_name_H-M   'P 1'
#
loop_
_entity.id
_entity.type
_entity.pdbx_description
1 polymer ?
#
loop_
_entity_poly.entity_id
_entity_poly.type
_entity_poly.pdbx_seq_one_letter_code
_entity_poly.pdbx_strand_id
1 'polypeptide(L)'
;MSKPTALIIPAVKNSKHTATVIMAHGLGDSGAGWVSLAENWRRRQKFDEVKFIFPNAPSIPITVNFGMQMPGWYDIVRPRDITEFNDLQAGQDEKGILKSRDYFHTLIAAEIEAGIPSNRIVLGGFSQGGAMSILSGVTAPTKLGGIFGLSCYLLLHNKLKEFIPSDNPNKETPIFMGHGDSDPLVKPEWGQMTAKFLGQMGWKVDLKMYKGLEHSALPEEIDDVEKYLNERIPPMGDRPTLATYESATLGSIRYPHGYVFYVQLRPRSAVNINHAFPVPLPMPFPSLRSLALLVTFLVLTLSIFISQNTQIFSSSRDFLTSVFSTSGHKGDGDLKTAGAISNMSSPERTPVYFLSHGGPNIMYEKAHPVYPQLQKIGREITQKVKPKAVVVFSAHWQGEPNAVEVNTFEDTELIYDFYGFPDHYYKETYPNKGSFPLAQHVIEVLTKHDIDATGTRRGLDHGVWASFKVAFDPITNPLDCPIIQVSLFASDSATQHLALGRAISSLRSENIVLIMSGMAVHNLRDMQFEAARKPMPYAPTFDEALRAAVEFEGDVEERDQKMVELLSRKDAKSAHPSFDHLLPVHVGVGAAAGDRGVRLWTLVEGSFSWAMFRWGEVLE
;
A
#
# COMPACT_ATOMS: atom_id res chain seq x y z
N MET A 1 6.65 31.23 7.83
CA MET A 1 6.27 29.85 7.47
C MET A 1 7.41 29.25 6.68
N SER A 2 8.00 28.14 7.12
CA SER A 2 9.03 27.43 6.36
C SER A 2 8.45 26.95 5.03
N LYS A 3 9.17 27.16 3.92
CA LYS A 3 8.79 26.59 2.63
C LYS A 3 8.76 25.05 2.78
N PRO A 4 7.72 24.35 2.27
CA PRO A 4 7.73 22.89 2.22
C PRO A 4 9.01 22.44 1.51
N THR A 5 9.81 21.61 2.16
CA THR A 5 11.11 21.19 1.60
C THR A 5 10.86 20.07 0.61
N ALA A 6 11.46 20.16 -0.59
CA ALA A 6 11.40 19.08 -1.56
C ALA A 6 12.16 17.85 -1.03
N LEU A 7 11.66 16.66 -1.31
CA LEU A 7 12.39 15.42 -1.05
C LEU A 7 13.37 15.17 -2.19
N ILE A 8 14.57 14.74 -1.84
CA ILE A 8 15.67 14.55 -2.80
C ILE A 8 16.19 13.12 -2.66
N ILE A 9 16.13 12.36 -3.76
CA ILE A 9 16.83 11.09 -3.89
C ILE A 9 18.09 11.35 -4.72
N PRO A 10 19.30 11.32 -4.11
CA PRO A 10 20.52 11.61 -4.85
C PRO A 10 20.79 10.55 -5.92
N ALA A 11 21.69 10.90 -6.84
CA ALA A 11 22.36 9.89 -7.67
C ALA A 11 23.03 8.84 -6.76
N VAL A 12 23.13 7.59 -7.23
CA VAL A 12 23.68 6.47 -6.45
C VAL A 12 25.10 6.80 -6.00
N LYS A 13 25.45 6.41 -4.78
CA LYS A 13 26.79 6.61 -4.23
C LYS A 13 27.84 6.01 -5.16
N ASN A 14 28.89 6.78 -5.46
CA ASN A 14 29.96 6.48 -6.43
C ASN A 14 29.58 6.58 -7.92
N SER A 15 28.34 6.98 -8.25
CA SER A 15 27.99 7.41 -9.61
C SER A 15 28.16 8.93 -9.76
N LYS A 16 28.38 9.40 -10.99
CA LYS A 16 28.37 10.84 -11.29
C LYS A 16 26.92 11.32 -11.41
N HIS A 17 26.57 12.41 -10.72
CA HIS A 17 25.27 13.07 -10.95
C HIS A 17 25.31 13.78 -12.31
N THR A 18 24.62 13.23 -13.33
CA THR A 18 24.64 13.76 -14.71
C THR A 18 23.29 14.28 -15.19
N ALA A 19 22.20 13.95 -14.49
CA ALA A 19 20.84 14.35 -14.86
C ALA A 19 19.95 14.52 -13.63
N THR A 20 18.87 15.28 -13.77
CA THR A 20 17.87 15.46 -12.72
C THR A 20 16.46 15.26 -13.26
N VAL A 21 15.62 14.55 -12.50
CA VAL A 21 14.18 14.42 -12.76
C VAL A 21 13.44 15.11 -11.60
N ILE A 22 12.59 16.07 -11.94
CA ILE A 22 11.68 16.73 -10.99
C ILE A 22 10.29 16.15 -11.19
N MET A 23 9.70 15.54 -10.15
CA MET A 23 8.42 14.85 -10.21
C MET A 23 7.41 15.46 -9.23
N ALA A 24 6.42 16.18 -9.76
CA ALA A 24 5.39 16.88 -8.99
C ALA A 24 4.14 16.02 -8.73
N HIS A 25 3.67 16.01 -7.48
CA HIS A 25 2.51 15.24 -7.04
C HIS A 25 1.17 15.91 -7.39
N GLY A 26 0.07 15.14 -7.30
CA GLY A 26 -1.30 15.62 -7.51
C GLY A 26 -1.87 16.43 -6.33
N LEU A 27 -3.09 16.95 -6.47
CA LEU A 27 -3.78 17.68 -5.40
C LEU A 27 -4.00 16.77 -4.18
N GLY A 28 -3.72 17.29 -2.98
CA GLY A 28 -3.91 16.57 -1.71
C GLY A 28 -2.80 15.58 -1.37
N ASP A 29 -1.88 15.32 -2.29
CA ASP A 29 -0.74 14.41 -2.12
C ASP A 29 0.52 15.17 -1.65
N SER A 30 1.69 14.53 -1.67
CA SER A 30 2.98 15.09 -1.30
C SER A 30 4.09 14.52 -2.20
N GLY A 31 5.27 15.15 -2.16
CA GLY A 31 6.46 14.60 -2.81
C GLY A 31 6.80 13.17 -2.32
N ALA A 32 6.48 12.86 -1.06
CA ALA A 32 6.72 11.53 -0.47
C ALA A 32 5.92 10.43 -1.19
N GLY A 33 4.70 10.73 -1.65
CA GLY A 33 3.85 9.78 -2.36
C GLY A 33 4.43 9.26 -3.67
N TRP A 34 5.43 9.94 -4.22
CA TRP A 34 6.06 9.61 -5.50
C TRP A 34 7.51 9.11 -5.37
N VAL A 35 8.08 9.10 -4.16
CA VAL A 35 9.48 8.63 -3.94
C VAL A 35 9.67 7.18 -4.38
N SER A 36 8.66 6.34 -4.16
CA SER A 36 8.66 4.92 -4.53
C SER A 36 8.92 4.70 -6.02
N LEU A 37 8.59 5.66 -6.89
CA LEU A 37 8.93 5.65 -8.31
C LEU A 37 10.44 5.54 -8.54
N ALA A 38 11.21 6.43 -7.90
CA ALA A 38 12.66 6.43 -8.00
C ALA A 38 13.27 5.19 -7.32
N GLU A 39 12.74 4.79 -6.17
CA GLU A 39 13.24 3.60 -5.45
C GLU A 39 12.99 2.29 -6.20
N ASN A 40 11.82 2.14 -6.84
CA ASN A 40 11.51 0.99 -7.70
C ASN A 40 12.48 0.90 -8.87
N TRP A 41 12.83 2.04 -9.47
CA TRP A 41 13.84 2.08 -10.51
C TRP A 41 15.24 1.76 -9.98
N ARG A 42 15.61 2.26 -8.80
CA ARG A 42 16.87 1.93 -8.11
C ARG A 42 16.99 0.44 -7.82
N ARG A 43 15.93 -0.20 -7.33
CA ARG A 43 15.89 -1.66 -7.07
C ARG A 43 16.14 -2.48 -8.34
N ARG A 44 15.74 -1.97 -9.50
CA ARG A 44 16.01 -2.56 -10.83
C ARG A 44 17.32 -2.09 -11.46
N GLN A 45 18.21 -1.45 -10.70
CA GLN A 45 19.51 -0.93 -11.15
C GLN A 45 19.39 0.07 -12.31
N LYS A 46 18.39 0.96 -12.23
CA LYS A 46 18.14 1.99 -13.24
C LYS A 46 18.46 3.38 -12.71
N PHE A 47 18.84 4.25 -13.66
CA PHE A 47 19.04 5.69 -13.48
C PHE A 47 20.13 6.10 -12.49
N ASP A 48 21.16 5.29 -12.24
CA ASP A 48 22.15 5.52 -11.17
C ASP A 48 22.70 6.95 -11.10
N GLU A 49 22.97 7.57 -12.26
CA GLU A 49 23.48 8.94 -12.42
C GLU A 49 22.44 10.07 -12.23
N VAL A 50 21.17 9.72 -11.98
CA VAL A 50 20.05 10.66 -11.95
C VAL A 50 19.71 11.04 -10.52
N LYS A 51 19.58 12.33 -10.23
CA LYS A 51 18.94 12.81 -9.00
C LYS A 51 17.44 12.97 -9.22
N PHE A 52 16.63 12.54 -8.25
CA PHE A 52 15.19 12.79 -8.28
C PHE A 52 14.81 13.84 -7.23
N ILE A 53 13.99 14.80 -7.64
CA ILE A 53 13.45 15.86 -6.77
C ILE A 53 11.94 15.71 -6.77
N PHE A 54 11.36 15.52 -5.58
CA PHE A 54 9.93 15.43 -5.36
C PHE A 54 9.49 16.64 -4.54
N PRO A 55 9.13 17.77 -5.19
CA PRO A 55 8.76 18.98 -4.50
C PRO A 55 7.41 18.83 -3.81
N ASN A 56 7.25 19.52 -2.67
CA ASN A 56 5.98 19.60 -1.94
C ASN A 56 5.25 20.90 -2.27
N ALA A 57 3.96 20.79 -2.59
CA ALA A 57 3.07 21.93 -2.75
C ALA A 57 2.82 22.62 -1.39
N PRO A 58 2.57 23.94 -1.37
CA PRO A 58 2.09 24.60 -0.16
C PRO A 58 0.70 24.08 0.23
N SER A 59 0.38 24.12 1.53
CA SER A 59 -0.99 23.94 1.99
C SER A 59 -1.78 25.22 1.68
N ILE A 60 -2.84 25.09 0.87
CA ILE A 60 -3.71 26.19 0.44
C ILE A 60 -5.18 25.76 0.57
N PRO A 61 -6.12 26.71 0.74
CA PRO A 61 -7.54 26.39 0.66
C PRO A 61 -7.91 26.00 -0.77
N ILE A 62 -8.64 24.89 -0.92
CA ILE A 62 -9.10 24.40 -2.22
C ILE A 62 -10.61 24.52 -2.35
N THR A 63 -11.07 25.40 -3.23
CA THR A 63 -12.48 25.79 -3.41
C THR A 63 -13.37 24.62 -3.80
N VAL A 64 -12.97 23.78 -4.77
CA VAL A 64 -13.73 22.57 -5.15
C VAL A 64 -13.94 21.62 -3.98
N ASN A 65 -13.01 21.62 -3.02
CA ASN A 65 -13.05 20.81 -1.82
C ASN A 65 -13.59 21.62 -0.63
N PHE A 66 -14.57 22.49 -0.87
CA PHE A 66 -15.24 23.30 0.15
C PHE A 66 -14.29 24.19 0.98
N GLY A 67 -13.16 24.61 0.40
CA GLY A 67 -12.16 25.44 1.07
C GLY A 67 -11.24 24.69 2.04
N MET A 68 -11.24 23.35 2.02
CA MET A 68 -10.34 22.55 2.85
C MET A 68 -8.87 22.91 2.57
N GLN A 69 -8.07 23.01 3.63
CA GLN A 69 -6.63 23.24 3.56
C GLN A 69 -5.92 21.92 3.24
N MET A 70 -5.25 21.86 2.10
CA MET A 70 -4.50 20.69 1.66
C MET A 70 -3.36 21.08 0.73
N PRO A 71 -2.36 20.21 0.51
CA PRO A 71 -1.31 20.46 -0.46
C PRO A 71 -1.89 20.72 -1.86
N GLY A 72 -1.60 21.88 -2.42
CA GLY A 72 -2.09 22.28 -3.73
C GLY A 72 -1.17 23.30 -4.41
N TRP A 73 -0.92 23.08 -5.70
CA TRP A 73 -0.13 23.98 -6.54
C TRP A 73 -0.91 25.23 -6.94
N TYR A 74 -2.23 25.12 -7.05
CA TYR A 74 -3.16 26.20 -7.35
C TYR A 74 -4.56 25.83 -6.88
N ASP A 75 -5.42 26.83 -6.66
CA ASP A 75 -6.82 26.58 -6.33
C ASP A 75 -7.61 26.12 -7.56
N ILE A 76 -8.53 25.18 -7.35
CA ILE A 76 -9.49 24.73 -8.36
C ILE A 76 -10.84 25.33 -8.00
N VAL A 77 -11.13 26.47 -8.60
CA VAL A 77 -12.40 27.19 -8.45
C VAL A 77 -13.42 26.57 -9.40
N ARG A 78 -14.30 25.70 -8.91
CA ARG A 78 -15.39 25.11 -9.72
C ARG A 78 -16.68 25.94 -9.63
N PRO A 79 -17.28 26.37 -10.75
CA PRO A 79 -18.73 26.38 -10.93
C PRO A 79 -19.27 24.93 -10.94
N ARG A 80 -20.46 24.70 -10.37
CA ARG A 80 -20.99 23.36 -10.06
C ARG A 80 -21.23 22.43 -11.26
N ASP A 81 -21.20 22.90 -12.51
CA ASP A 81 -21.68 22.16 -13.69
C ASP A 81 -20.70 22.14 -14.89
N ILE A 82 -19.39 21.98 -14.67
CA ILE A 82 -18.44 21.97 -15.80
C ILE A 82 -18.43 20.61 -16.53
N THR A 83 -18.91 20.60 -17.77
CA THR A 83 -18.85 19.45 -18.68
C THR A 83 -17.81 19.61 -19.79
N GLU A 84 -17.42 20.84 -20.17
CA GLU A 84 -16.55 21.12 -21.32
C GLU A 84 -15.13 21.60 -20.95
N PHE A 85 -14.14 21.27 -21.78
CA PHE A 85 -12.72 21.67 -21.59
C PHE A 85 -12.51 23.20 -21.63
N ASN A 86 -13.34 23.93 -22.36
CA ASN A 86 -13.26 25.39 -22.39
C ASN A 86 -13.70 26.04 -21.08
N ASP A 87 -14.56 25.37 -20.31
CA ASP A 87 -15.05 25.88 -19.02
C ASP A 87 -14.02 25.66 -17.90
N LEU A 88 -13.02 24.78 -18.09
CA LEU A 88 -11.84 24.72 -17.21
C LEU A 88 -11.09 26.06 -17.15
N GLN A 89 -11.32 26.97 -18.12
CA GLN A 89 -10.63 28.26 -18.22
C GLN A 89 -11.27 29.36 -17.37
N ALA A 90 -12.58 29.30 -17.16
CA ALA A 90 -13.33 30.39 -16.55
C ALA A 90 -13.05 30.42 -15.03
N GLY A 91 -12.17 31.33 -14.60
CA GLY A 91 -11.84 31.50 -13.19
C GLY A 91 -10.73 30.61 -12.66
N GLN A 92 -9.78 30.19 -13.51
CA GLN A 92 -8.53 29.56 -13.02
C GLN A 92 -7.80 30.50 -12.04
N ASP A 93 -7.18 29.91 -11.02
CA ASP A 93 -6.28 30.62 -10.10
C ASP A 93 -4.95 30.96 -10.79
N GLU A 94 -5.00 31.90 -11.75
CA GLU A 94 -3.83 32.33 -12.53
C GLU A 94 -2.68 32.76 -11.63
N LYS A 95 -2.98 33.45 -10.52
CA LYS A 95 -1.96 33.90 -9.57
C LYS A 95 -1.27 32.72 -8.88
N GLY A 96 -2.02 31.72 -8.40
CA GLY A 96 -1.46 30.51 -7.81
C GLY A 96 -0.69 29.66 -8.82
N ILE A 97 -1.23 29.51 -10.03
CA ILE A 97 -0.59 28.79 -11.13
C ILE A 97 0.77 29.43 -11.47
N LEU A 98 0.83 30.75 -11.70
CA LEU A 98 2.07 31.44 -12.04
C LEU A 98 3.08 31.40 -10.88
N LYS A 99 2.61 31.50 -9.64
CA LYS A 99 3.47 31.35 -8.45
C LYS A 99 4.12 29.95 -8.39
N SER A 100 3.35 28.90 -8.67
CA SER A 100 3.88 27.53 -8.69
C SER A 100 4.79 27.28 -9.89
N ARG A 101 4.50 27.87 -11.06
CA ARG A 101 5.39 27.86 -12.22
C ARG A 101 6.76 28.42 -11.86
N ASP A 102 6.78 29.61 -11.26
CA ASP A 102 8.02 30.28 -10.88
C ASP A 102 8.81 29.44 -9.88
N TYR A 103 8.13 28.75 -8.95
CA TYR A 103 8.76 27.79 -8.06
C TYR A 103 9.43 26.64 -8.80
N PHE A 104 8.78 25.99 -9.78
CA PHE A 104 9.42 24.96 -10.61
C PHE A 104 10.63 25.51 -11.38
N HIS A 105 10.54 26.74 -11.89
CA HIS A 105 11.68 27.40 -12.54
C HIS A 105 12.85 27.61 -11.57
N THR A 106 12.59 27.91 -10.29
CA THR A 106 13.66 27.99 -9.28
C THR A 106 14.34 26.65 -9.01
N LEU A 107 13.60 25.54 -9.04
CA LEU A 107 14.19 24.20 -8.89
C LEU A 107 15.08 23.87 -10.09
N ILE A 108 14.62 24.15 -11.31
CA ILE A 108 15.41 23.97 -12.53
C ILE A 108 16.69 24.81 -12.47
N ALA A 109 16.58 26.09 -12.08
CA ALA A 109 17.73 26.97 -11.97
C ALA A 109 18.77 26.48 -10.95
N ALA A 110 18.32 25.98 -9.79
CA ALA A 110 19.20 25.43 -8.76
C ALA A 110 20.00 24.21 -9.26
N GLU A 111 19.39 23.37 -10.11
CA GLU A 111 20.08 22.22 -10.71
C GLU A 111 21.12 22.64 -11.75
N ILE A 112 20.81 23.67 -12.54
CA ILE A 112 21.76 24.24 -13.49
C ILE A 112 22.95 24.86 -12.75
N GLU A 113 22.68 25.60 -11.67
CA GLU A 113 23.72 26.18 -10.80
C GLU A 113 24.59 25.09 -10.15
N ALA A 114 24.00 23.95 -9.80
CA ALA A 114 24.72 22.77 -9.32
C ALA A 114 25.52 22.03 -10.42
N GLY A 115 25.53 22.54 -11.66
CA GLY A 115 26.35 22.03 -12.76
C GLY A 115 25.66 20.99 -13.64
N ILE A 116 24.35 20.77 -13.48
CA ILE A 116 23.60 19.84 -14.33
C ILE A 116 23.25 20.52 -15.66
N PRO A 117 23.63 19.94 -16.82
CA PRO A 117 23.24 20.49 -18.11
C PRO A 117 21.71 20.60 -18.20
N SER A 118 21.20 21.77 -18.62
CA SER A 118 19.75 22.02 -18.60
C SER A 118 18.98 21.03 -19.48
N ASN A 119 19.58 20.59 -20.60
CA ASN A 119 19.06 19.55 -21.49
C ASN A 119 19.09 18.13 -20.90
N ARG A 120 19.50 17.97 -19.64
CA ARG A 120 19.42 16.73 -18.84
C ARG A 120 18.57 16.88 -17.58
N ILE A 121 17.80 17.96 -17.51
CA ILE A 121 16.75 18.15 -16.52
C ILE A 121 15.40 17.79 -17.16
N VAL A 122 14.67 16.85 -16.56
CA VAL A 122 13.32 16.47 -16.97
C VAL A 122 12.35 16.93 -15.89
N LEU A 123 11.25 17.57 -16.31
CA LEU A 123 10.16 17.98 -15.42
C LEU A 123 8.91 17.16 -15.74
N GLY A 124 8.32 16.52 -14.73
CA GLY A 124 7.04 15.85 -14.89
C GLY A 124 6.23 15.75 -13.61
N GLY A 125 5.03 15.18 -13.72
CA GLY A 125 4.12 15.08 -12.60
C GLY A 125 2.83 14.34 -12.92
N PHE A 126 2.02 14.16 -11.88
CA PHE A 126 0.70 13.53 -11.95
C PHE A 126 -0.42 14.50 -11.59
N SER A 127 -1.58 14.41 -12.25
CA SER A 127 -2.77 15.21 -11.98
C SER A 127 -2.45 16.72 -11.96
N GLN A 128 -2.73 17.41 -10.85
CA GLN A 128 -2.40 18.82 -10.68
C GLN A 128 -0.89 19.13 -10.91
N GLY A 129 -0.01 18.25 -10.44
CA GLY A 129 1.44 18.35 -10.67
C GLY A 129 1.83 18.10 -12.13
N GLY A 130 1.12 17.23 -12.84
CA GLY A 130 1.30 17.01 -14.28
C GLY A 130 0.91 18.23 -15.10
N ALA A 131 -0.22 18.86 -14.75
CA ALA A 131 -0.68 20.09 -15.38
C ALA A 131 0.34 21.24 -15.19
N MET A 132 0.87 21.38 -13.96
CA MET A 132 1.95 22.33 -13.67
C MET A 132 3.24 22.01 -14.42
N SER A 133 3.58 20.73 -14.60
CA SER A 133 4.80 20.30 -15.27
C SER A 133 4.79 20.64 -16.76
N ILE A 134 3.65 20.44 -17.42
CA ILE A 134 3.45 20.84 -18.81
C ILE A 134 3.61 22.36 -18.94
N LEU A 135 2.83 23.15 -18.17
CA LEU A 135 2.88 24.61 -18.23
C LEU A 135 4.29 25.14 -17.94
N SER A 136 4.89 24.68 -16.85
CA SER A 136 6.21 25.18 -16.41
C SER A 136 7.32 24.76 -17.37
N GLY A 137 7.23 23.57 -17.96
CA GLY A 137 8.20 23.07 -18.92
C GLY A 137 8.18 23.85 -20.24
N VAL A 138 7.00 24.09 -20.81
CA VAL A 138 6.90 24.81 -22.09
C VAL A 138 7.17 26.31 -21.96
N THR A 139 7.04 26.87 -20.75
CA THR A 139 7.34 28.27 -20.44
C THR A 139 8.71 28.46 -19.79
N ALA A 140 9.50 27.39 -19.59
CA ALA A 140 10.81 27.50 -18.98
C ALA A 140 11.77 28.33 -19.86
N PRO A 141 12.54 29.28 -19.27
CA PRO A 141 13.48 30.12 -20.00
C PRO A 141 14.75 29.39 -20.46
N THR A 142 14.91 28.13 -20.07
CA THR A 142 16.06 27.29 -20.39
C THR A 142 15.62 25.98 -21.02
N LYS A 143 16.39 25.45 -21.97
CA LYS A 143 16.14 24.16 -22.61
C LYS A 143 16.09 23.05 -21.56
N LEU A 144 15.04 22.24 -21.57
CA LEU A 144 14.91 21.01 -20.79
C LEU A 144 15.19 19.77 -21.65
N GLY A 145 15.55 18.66 -20.98
CA GLY A 145 15.75 17.36 -21.62
C GLY A 145 14.45 16.64 -21.95
N GLY A 146 13.39 16.93 -21.19
CA GLY A 146 12.07 16.34 -21.37
C GLY A 146 11.01 16.96 -20.48
N ILE A 147 9.75 16.77 -20.87
CA ILE A 147 8.55 17.14 -20.12
C ILE A 147 7.61 15.94 -20.14
N PHE A 148 7.01 15.57 -19.00
CA PHE A 148 5.92 14.60 -19.00
C PHE A 148 4.76 14.99 -18.08
N GLY A 149 3.56 14.48 -18.36
CA GLY A 149 2.38 14.72 -17.53
C GLY A 149 1.45 13.51 -17.54
N LEU A 150 1.08 13.03 -16.36
CA LEU A 150 0.20 11.89 -16.17
C LEU A 150 -1.17 12.34 -15.66
N SER A 151 -2.26 11.79 -16.19
CA SER A 151 -3.65 12.11 -15.84
C SER A 151 -3.89 13.62 -15.65
N CYS A 152 -3.52 14.43 -16.65
CA CYS A 152 -3.45 15.89 -16.50
C CYS A 152 -4.06 16.67 -17.68
N TYR A 153 -4.00 18.00 -17.60
CA TYR A 153 -4.59 18.91 -18.57
C TYR A 153 -3.76 20.20 -18.69
N LEU A 154 -3.99 20.99 -19.75
CA LEU A 154 -3.28 22.24 -20.00
C LEU A 154 -3.88 23.42 -19.24
N LEU A 155 -3.05 24.06 -18.43
CA LEU A 155 -3.39 25.31 -17.72
C LEU A 155 -3.16 26.53 -18.61
N LEU A 156 -3.96 27.58 -18.40
CA LEU A 156 -3.79 28.91 -19.01
C LEU A 156 -3.61 28.89 -20.53
N HIS A 157 -4.19 27.94 -21.26
CA HIS A 157 -3.90 27.73 -22.68
C HIS A 157 -4.26 28.94 -23.58
N ASN A 158 -5.27 29.73 -23.18
CA ASN A 158 -5.65 30.98 -23.83
C ASN A 158 -4.56 32.08 -23.73
N LYS A 159 -3.80 32.08 -22.64
CA LYS A 159 -2.69 33.02 -22.37
C LYS A 159 -1.32 32.39 -22.51
N LEU A 160 -1.23 31.10 -22.85
CA LEU A 160 0.03 30.36 -22.85
C LEU A 160 1.11 31.05 -23.70
N LYS A 161 0.72 31.62 -24.85
CA LYS A 161 1.62 32.37 -25.74
C LYS A 161 2.29 33.55 -25.07
N GLU A 162 1.64 34.20 -24.11
CA GLU A 162 2.18 35.34 -23.36
C GLU A 162 3.30 34.94 -22.41
N PHE A 163 3.32 33.67 -21.98
CA PHE A 163 4.28 33.13 -21.02
C PHE A 163 5.43 32.36 -21.65
N ILE A 164 5.37 32.07 -22.95
CA ILE A 164 6.47 31.41 -23.67
C ILE A 164 7.57 32.43 -23.94
N PRO A 165 8.84 32.15 -23.59
CA PRO A 165 9.97 32.99 -23.97
C PRO A 165 10.04 33.23 -25.48
N SER A 166 10.47 34.42 -25.92
CA SER A 166 10.45 34.79 -27.35
C SER A 166 11.29 33.88 -28.24
N ASP A 167 12.38 33.31 -27.70
CA ASP A 167 13.26 32.34 -28.35
C ASP A 167 12.79 30.89 -28.20
N ASN A 168 11.78 30.65 -27.35
CA ASN A 168 11.15 29.36 -27.06
C ASN A 168 12.12 28.17 -27.03
N PRO A 169 13.04 28.11 -26.06
CA PRO A 169 14.07 27.08 -26.01
C PRO A 169 13.47 25.67 -25.92
N ASN A 170 12.24 25.54 -25.43
CA ASN A 170 11.54 24.27 -25.26
C ASN A 170 10.64 23.87 -26.43
N LYS A 171 10.68 24.58 -27.57
CA LYS A 171 9.90 24.26 -28.76
C LYS A 171 10.08 22.81 -29.22
N GLU A 172 11.32 22.35 -29.24
CA GLU A 172 11.72 20.99 -29.65
C GLU A 172 11.86 20.02 -28.46
N THR A 173 11.42 20.40 -27.26
CA THR A 173 11.47 19.49 -26.10
C THR A 173 10.33 18.47 -26.23
N PRO A 174 10.62 17.15 -26.27
CA PRO A 174 9.58 16.14 -26.39
C PRO A 174 8.67 16.14 -25.15
N ILE A 175 7.37 15.95 -25.36
CA ILE A 175 6.39 15.88 -24.28
C ILE A 175 5.77 14.46 -24.27
N PHE A 176 5.86 13.76 -23.16
CA PHE A 176 5.12 12.51 -22.95
C PHE A 176 3.86 12.78 -22.12
N MET A 177 2.73 12.20 -22.52
CA MET A 177 1.49 12.25 -21.76
C MET A 177 0.92 10.84 -21.59
N GLY A 178 0.65 10.46 -20.35
CA GLY A 178 -0.07 9.23 -20.00
C GLY A 178 -1.44 9.58 -19.43
N HIS A 179 -2.48 8.87 -19.85
CA HIS A 179 -3.84 9.13 -19.35
C HIS A 179 -4.72 7.88 -19.42
N GLY A 180 -5.51 7.63 -18.38
CA GLY A 180 -6.48 6.54 -18.40
C GLY A 180 -7.73 6.86 -19.20
N ASP A 181 -8.28 5.91 -19.95
CA ASP A 181 -9.53 6.12 -20.70
C ASP A 181 -10.80 6.04 -19.82
N SER A 182 -10.64 5.69 -18.54
CA SER A 182 -11.71 5.61 -17.53
C SER A 182 -11.53 6.62 -16.39
N ASP A 183 -10.67 7.63 -16.53
CA ASP A 183 -10.40 8.61 -15.47
C ASP A 183 -11.64 9.51 -15.18
N PRO A 184 -12.28 9.38 -13.99
CA PRO A 184 -13.49 10.13 -13.69
C PRO A 184 -13.21 11.54 -13.14
N LEU A 185 -11.96 11.84 -12.76
CA LEU A 185 -11.59 13.09 -12.10
C LEU A 185 -10.96 14.08 -13.07
N VAL A 186 -10.01 13.60 -13.88
CA VAL A 186 -9.43 14.35 -14.99
C VAL A 186 -9.87 13.64 -16.26
N LYS A 187 -10.93 14.15 -16.87
CA LYS A 187 -11.59 13.46 -17.99
C LYS A 187 -10.59 13.15 -19.12
N PRO A 188 -10.66 11.96 -19.74
CA PRO A 188 -9.74 11.56 -20.81
C PRO A 188 -9.67 12.57 -21.96
N GLU A 189 -10.80 13.21 -22.27
CA GLU A 189 -10.89 14.22 -23.31
C GLU A 189 -10.02 15.44 -23.01
N TRP A 190 -9.78 15.77 -21.74
CA TRP A 190 -8.93 16.90 -21.35
C TRP A 190 -7.45 16.62 -21.63
N GLY A 191 -6.99 15.39 -21.40
CA GLY A 191 -5.64 14.95 -21.79
C GLY A 191 -5.47 14.96 -23.31
N GLN A 192 -6.45 14.44 -24.04
CA GLN A 192 -6.47 14.44 -25.51
C GLN A 192 -6.47 15.85 -26.11
N MET A 193 -7.29 16.76 -25.57
CA MET A 193 -7.35 18.15 -26.00
C MET A 193 -6.05 18.89 -25.69
N THR A 194 -5.42 18.60 -24.56
CA THR A 194 -4.10 19.13 -24.21
C THR A 194 -3.05 18.73 -25.24
N ALA A 195 -2.94 17.43 -25.54
CA ALA A 195 -1.99 16.93 -26.53
C ALA A 195 -2.24 17.54 -27.92
N LYS A 196 -3.50 17.62 -28.34
CA LYS A 196 -3.89 18.24 -29.60
C LYS A 196 -3.50 19.72 -29.66
N PHE A 197 -3.78 20.49 -28.61
CA PHE A 197 -3.49 21.92 -28.56
C PHE A 197 -1.98 22.18 -28.61
N LEU A 198 -1.20 21.46 -27.81
CA LEU A 198 0.26 21.54 -27.83
C LEU A 198 0.84 21.11 -29.20
N GLY A 199 0.29 20.06 -29.81
CA GLY A 199 0.64 19.65 -31.16
C GLY A 199 0.36 20.72 -32.21
N GLN A 200 -0.78 21.40 -32.14
CA GLN A 200 -1.12 22.53 -33.01
C GLN A 200 -0.21 23.74 -32.80
N MET A 201 0.27 23.94 -31.57
CA MET A 201 1.30 24.93 -31.27
C MET A 201 2.71 24.47 -31.67
N GLY A 202 2.87 23.24 -32.18
CA GLY A 202 4.08 22.70 -32.79
C GLY A 202 5.04 21.98 -31.85
N TRP A 203 4.60 21.53 -30.67
CA TRP A 203 5.37 20.59 -29.85
C TRP A 203 5.17 19.16 -30.31
N LYS A 204 6.20 18.32 -30.13
CA LYS A 204 6.08 16.87 -30.29
C LYS A 204 5.51 16.28 -29.01
N VAL A 205 4.22 15.90 -29.05
CA VAL A 205 3.53 15.23 -27.94
C VAL A 205 3.29 13.77 -28.27
N ASP A 206 3.74 12.88 -27.39
CA ASP A 206 3.41 11.45 -27.40
C ASP A 206 2.35 11.19 -26.32
N LEU A 207 1.09 11.06 -26.71
CA LEU A 207 -0.02 10.75 -25.81
C LEU A 207 -0.33 9.25 -25.87
N LYS A 208 -0.27 8.60 -24.73
CA LYS A 208 -0.71 7.22 -24.54
C LYS A 208 -1.97 7.16 -23.67
N MET A 209 -2.97 6.42 -24.18
CA MET A 209 -4.20 6.14 -23.46
C MET A 209 -4.17 4.72 -22.90
N TYR A 210 -4.39 4.57 -21.60
CA TYR A 210 -4.38 3.29 -20.91
C TYR A 210 -5.80 2.80 -20.65
N LYS A 211 -6.11 1.59 -21.14
CA LYS A 211 -7.46 1.04 -21.10
C LYS A 211 -7.87 0.63 -19.68
N GLY A 212 -9.03 1.08 -19.23
CA GLY A 212 -9.60 0.79 -17.92
C GLY A 212 -8.89 1.50 -16.77
N LEU A 213 -7.89 2.35 -17.04
CA LEU A 213 -7.20 3.11 -16.01
C LEU A 213 -8.09 4.28 -15.58
N GLU A 214 -8.40 4.33 -14.29
CA GLU A 214 -9.10 5.45 -13.64
C GLU A 214 -8.10 6.54 -13.22
N HIS A 215 -8.41 7.39 -12.23
CA HIS A 215 -7.50 8.43 -11.75
C HIS A 215 -6.38 7.87 -10.84
N SER A 216 -5.49 7.06 -11.41
CA SER A 216 -4.37 6.42 -10.74
C SER A 216 -3.21 6.24 -11.71
N ALA A 217 -2.08 5.72 -11.23
CA ALA A 217 -0.96 5.28 -12.07
C ALA A 217 -0.96 3.76 -12.23
N LEU A 218 -0.72 3.29 -13.46
CA LEU A 218 -0.61 1.86 -13.79
C LEU A 218 0.86 1.46 -13.97
N PRO A 219 1.29 0.23 -13.61
CA PRO A 219 2.68 -0.21 -13.86
C PRO A 219 3.14 -0.04 -15.31
N GLU A 220 2.27 -0.32 -16.29
CA GLU A 220 2.57 -0.12 -17.72
C GLU A 220 2.84 1.35 -18.07
N GLU A 221 2.07 2.28 -17.48
CA GLU A 221 2.29 3.72 -17.64
C GLU A 221 3.64 4.15 -17.05
N ILE A 222 4.01 3.59 -15.90
CA ILE A 222 5.30 3.85 -15.27
C ILE A 222 6.47 3.29 -16.09
N ASP A 223 6.33 2.11 -16.70
CA ASP A 223 7.34 1.55 -17.61
C ASP A 223 7.50 2.41 -18.89
N ASP A 224 6.42 3.02 -19.37
CA ASP A 224 6.49 3.97 -20.49
C ASP A 224 7.18 5.29 -20.11
N VAL A 225 6.92 5.82 -18.91
CA VAL A 225 7.68 6.96 -18.38
C VAL A 225 9.16 6.60 -18.25
N GLU A 226 9.47 5.40 -17.76
CA GLU A 226 10.84 4.92 -17.66
C GLU A 226 11.52 4.85 -19.03
N LYS A 227 10.84 4.31 -20.04
CA LYS A 227 11.33 4.30 -21.43
C LYS A 227 11.59 5.72 -21.92
N TYR A 228 10.64 6.62 -21.73
CA TYR A 228 10.78 8.03 -22.08
C TYR A 228 12.01 8.67 -21.42
N LEU A 229 12.21 8.46 -20.11
CA LEU A 229 13.37 8.96 -19.39
C LEU A 229 14.68 8.40 -19.93
N ASN A 230 14.76 7.09 -20.22
CA ASN A 230 15.97 6.48 -20.80
C ASN A 230 16.36 7.11 -22.15
N GLU A 231 15.38 7.51 -22.96
CA GLU A 231 15.66 8.21 -24.22
C GLU A 231 16.10 9.67 -24.01
N ARG A 232 15.58 10.35 -22.97
CA ARG A 232 15.87 11.77 -22.72
C ARG A 232 17.19 11.97 -21.97
N ILE A 233 17.46 11.10 -21.00
CA ILE A 233 18.61 11.19 -20.09
C ILE A 233 19.36 9.86 -20.03
N PRO A 234 19.90 9.35 -21.17
CA PRO A 234 20.66 8.11 -21.17
C PRO A 234 21.88 8.23 -20.25
N PRO A 235 22.32 7.12 -19.62
CA PRO A 235 23.53 7.09 -18.80
C PRO A 235 24.75 7.56 -19.60
N MET A 236 25.63 8.34 -18.97
CA MET A 236 26.88 8.78 -19.59
C MET A 236 28.04 7.81 -19.30
N GLY A 237 27.90 6.93 -18.30
CA GLY A 237 28.92 6.04 -17.77
C GLY A 237 30.07 6.78 -17.08
N ASP A 238 31.01 6.03 -16.53
CA ASP A 238 32.34 6.53 -16.14
C ASP A 238 33.17 6.85 -17.38
N ARG A 239 32.75 7.82 -18.20
CA ARG A 239 33.66 8.38 -19.20
C ARG A 239 34.51 9.45 -18.52
N PRO A 240 35.85 9.25 -18.41
CA PRO A 240 36.70 10.39 -18.16
C PRO A 240 36.50 11.36 -19.32
N THR A 241 36.29 12.63 -19.00
CA THR A 241 36.46 13.70 -19.97
C THR A 241 37.85 13.51 -20.58
N LEU A 242 37.91 13.11 -21.85
CA LEU A 242 39.10 13.25 -22.68
C LEU A 242 39.36 14.75 -22.84
N ALA A 243 39.93 15.35 -21.80
CA ALA A 243 40.83 16.45 -21.99
C ALA A 243 41.95 15.90 -22.87
N THR A 244 42.06 16.48 -24.06
CA THR A 244 43.23 16.44 -24.93
C THR A 244 44.51 16.49 -24.09
N TYR A 245 45.13 15.33 -23.87
CA TYR A 245 46.54 15.23 -23.61
C TYR A 245 47.17 14.65 -24.87
N GLU A 246 47.79 15.55 -25.61
CA GLU A 246 48.79 15.20 -26.60
C GLU A 246 49.85 14.30 -25.96
N SER A 247 50.23 13.30 -26.75
CA SER A 247 51.42 12.46 -26.66
C SER A 247 52.36 12.67 -25.46
N ALA A 248 52.42 11.68 -24.57
CA ALA A 248 53.66 11.31 -23.91
C ALA A 248 53.73 9.79 -23.76
N THR A 249 54.91 9.28 -24.10
CA THR A 249 55.28 7.92 -24.47
C THR A 249 55.24 6.89 -23.34
N LEU A 250 55.19 5.62 -23.74
CA LEU A 250 55.25 4.40 -22.92
C LEU A 250 56.24 4.44 -21.74
N GLY A 251 55.78 3.93 -20.59
CA GLY A 251 56.63 3.42 -19.50
C GLY A 251 55.97 2.19 -18.86
N SER A 252 56.52 1.02 -19.13
CA SER A 252 56.07 -0.28 -18.63
C SER A 252 56.32 -0.46 -17.12
N ILE A 253 55.34 -0.95 -16.37
CA ILE A 253 55.56 -1.55 -15.04
C ILE A 253 55.01 -2.98 -15.05
N ARG A 254 55.91 -3.95 -14.95
CA ARG A 254 55.62 -5.38 -14.73
C ARG A 254 55.38 -5.61 -13.24
N TYR A 255 54.29 -6.29 -12.88
CA TYR A 255 54.17 -6.97 -11.59
C TYR A 255 54.41 -8.47 -11.76
N PRO A 256 55.14 -9.11 -10.84
CA PRO A 256 55.35 -10.55 -10.84
C PRO A 256 54.19 -11.24 -10.11
N HIS A 257 53.82 -12.44 -10.56
CA HIS A 257 52.71 -13.30 -10.09
C HIS A 257 51.35 -12.87 -10.70
N GLY A 258 50.77 -13.49 -11.72
CA GLY A 258 50.95 -14.86 -12.20
C GLY A 258 49.62 -15.62 -12.31
N TYR A 259 48.46 -14.99 -12.51
CA TYR A 259 47.24 -15.65 -13.02
C TYR A 259 46.37 -14.66 -13.81
N VAL A 260 46.02 -15.02 -15.05
CA VAL A 260 45.04 -14.34 -15.90
C VAL A 260 43.83 -15.26 -16.00
N PHE A 261 42.66 -14.82 -15.54
CA PHE A 261 41.40 -15.50 -15.83
C PHE A 261 40.67 -14.78 -16.95
N TYR A 262 40.53 -15.44 -18.10
CA TYR A 262 39.60 -15.06 -19.14
C TYR A 262 38.25 -15.71 -18.83
N VAL A 263 37.19 -14.92 -18.59
CA VAL A 263 35.82 -15.42 -18.68
C VAL A 263 35.22 -14.93 -19.99
N GLN A 264 35.15 -15.85 -20.94
CA GLN A 264 34.56 -15.70 -22.26
C GLN A 264 33.04 -15.82 -22.14
N LEU A 265 32.31 -14.70 -22.25
CA LEU A 265 30.86 -14.72 -22.42
C LEU A 265 30.52 -15.22 -23.83
N ARG A 266 29.86 -16.38 -23.93
CA ARG A 266 29.20 -16.82 -25.17
C ARG A 266 27.74 -16.37 -25.17
N PRO A 267 27.19 -15.86 -26.29
CA PRO A 267 25.77 -15.60 -26.43
C PRO A 267 25.02 -16.92 -26.72
N ARG A 268 23.94 -17.20 -25.98
CA ARG A 268 22.95 -18.22 -26.38
C ARG A 268 21.84 -17.54 -27.19
N SER A 269 21.98 -17.68 -28.50
CA SER A 269 20.97 -17.96 -29.53
C SER A 269 19.49 -17.76 -29.21
N ALA A 270 18.87 -16.96 -30.09
CA ALA A 270 17.45 -16.88 -30.36
C ALA A 270 16.78 -18.25 -30.57
N VAL A 271 15.53 -18.36 -30.13
CA VAL A 271 14.57 -19.35 -30.61
C VAL A 271 13.36 -18.60 -31.13
N ASN A 272 13.09 -18.82 -32.41
CA ASN A 272 11.97 -18.32 -33.18
C ASN A 272 10.94 -19.45 -33.22
N ILE A 273 9.69 -19.21 -32.81
CA ILE A 273 8.60 -20.18 -33.01
C ILE A 273 7.36 -19.42 -33.47
N ASN A 274 7.11 -19.48 -34.78
CA ASN A 274 5.80 -19.26 -35.37
C ASN A 274 4.90 -20.44 -35.00
N HIS A 275 3.71 -20.19 -34.45
CA HIS A 275 2.50 -20.94 -34.78
C HIS A 275 1.25 -20.13 -34.42
N ALA A 276 0.46 -19.82 -35.45
CA ALA A 276 -0.88 -19.27 -35.35
C ALA A 276 -1.91 -20.40 -35.19
N PHE A 277 -2.93 -20.18 -34.35
CA PHE A 277 -4.20 -20.93 -34.32
C PHE A 277 -5.34 -19.99 -33.83
N PRO A 278 -6.61 -20.30 -34.14
CA PRO A 278 -7.58 -19.31 -34.61
C PRO A 278 -8.47 -18.70 -33.53
N VAL A 279 -8.93 -17.49 -33.83
CA VAL A 279 -9.94 -16.70 -33.11
C VAL A 279 -11.34 -17.29 -33.36
N PRO A 280 -12.19 -17.53 -32.33
CA PRO A 280 -13.61 -17.76 -32.53
C PRO A 280 -14.36 -16.42 -32.66
N LEU A 281 -15.18 -16.32 -33.70
CA LEU A 281 -16.16 -15.25 -33.92
C LEU A 281 -17.21 -15.19 -32.79
N PRO A 282 -17.73 -13.99 -32.43
CA PRO A 282 -18.79 -13.85 -31.45
C PRO A 282 -20.17 -13.92 -32.12
N MET A 283 -21.14 -14.58 -31.47
CA MET A 283 -22.59 -14.44 -31.73
C MET A 283 -23.36 -14.93 -30.48
N PRO A 284 -24.61 -14.48 -30.22
CA PRO A 284 -25.13 -13.11 -30.27
C PRO A 284 -25.83 -12.73 -28.93
N PHE A 285 -26.14 -11.43 -28.76
CA PHE A 285 -26.93 -10.89 -27.64
C PHE A 285 -28.36 -11.45 -27.59
N PRO A 286 -28.95 -11.66 -26.39
CA PRO A 286 -30.39 -11.83 -26.28
C PRO A 286 -31.12 -10.48 -26.38
N SER A 287 -32.29 -10.50 -27.00
CA SER A 287 -33.11 -9.34 -27.34
C SER A 287 -33.99 -8.84 -26.17
N LEU A 288 -34.51 -7.63 -26.36
CA LEU A 288 -35.36 -6.80 -25.48
C LEU A 288 -36.73 -7.36 -25.07
N ARG A 289 -36.89 -8.69 -24.93
CA ARG A 289 -38.15 -9.32 -24.46
C ARG A 289 -38.07 -10.03 -23.11
N SER A 290 -36.91 -10.07 -22.46
CA SER A 290 -36.75 -10.67 -21.12
C SER A 290 -36.93 -9.68 -19.95
N LEU A 291 -37.24 -8.40 -20.23
CA LEU A 291 -37.40 -7.36 -19.21
C LEU A 291 -38.86 -7.14 -18.75
N ALA A 292 -39.84 -7.82 -19.36
CA ALA A 292 -41.26 -7.63 -19.06
C ALA A 292 -41.87 -8.66 -18.08
N LEU A 293 -41.14 -9.72 -17.69
CA LEU A 293 -41.60 -10.70 -16.69
C LEU A 293 -41.10 -10.42 -15.26
N LEU A 294 -40.13 -9.51 -15.09
CA LEU A 294 -39.58 -9.18 -13.77
C LEU A 294 -40.41 -8.13 -13.00
N VAL A 295 -41.27 -7.37 -13.69
CA VAL A 295 -42.10 -6.31 -13.09
C VAL A 295 -43.42 -6.85 -12.50
N THR A 296 -43.91 -7.99 -12.98
CA THR A 296 -45.17 -8.59 -12.49
C THR A 296 -44.98 -9.43 -11.21
N PHE A 297 -43.77 -9.91 -10.94
CA PHE A 297 -43.46 -10.68 -9.71
C PHE A 297 -43.17 -9.79 -8.49
N LEU A 298 -42.78 -8.52 -8.72
CA LEU A 298 -42.47 -7.56 -7.67
C LEU A 298 -43.72 -6.88 -7.06
N VAL A 299 -44.85 -6.88 -7.78
CA VAL A 299 -46.11 -6.27 -7.31
C VAL A 299 -46.98 -7.24 -6.50
N LEU A 300 -46.81 -8.57 -6.69
CA LEU A 300 -47.58 -9.57 -5.92
C LEU A 300 -46.98 -9.88 -4.54
N THR A 301 -45.67 -9.67 -4.34
CA THR A 301 -44.99 -9.93 -3.06
C THR A 301 -45.15 -8.78 -2.06
N LEU A 302 -45.42 -7.56 -2.53
CA LEU A 302 -45.64 -6.40 -1.67
C LEU A 302 -47.06 -6.33 -1.07
N SER A 303 -48.03 -7.07 -1.62
CA SER A 303 -49.42 -7.11 -1.12
C SER A 303 -49.66 -8.15 -0.02
N ILE A 304 -48.75 -9.12 0.15
CA ILE A 304 -48.83 -10.15 1.20
C ILE A 304 -48.14 -9.68 2.49
N PHE A 305 -47.21 -8.73 2.40
CA PHE A 305 -46.47 -8.20 3.55
C PHE A 305 -47.23 -7.15 4.39
N ILE A 306 -48.34 -6.61 3.88
CA ILE A 306 -49.12 -5.56 4.56
C ILE A 306 -50.31 -6.14 5.37
N SER A 307 -50.64 -7.43 5.24
CA SER A 307 -51.80 -8.03 5.96
C SER A 307 -51.44 -8.86 7.21
N GLN A 308 -50.18 -8.92 7.64
CA GLN A 308 -49.78 -9.74 8.81
C GLN A 308 -49.17 -8.97 9.99
N ASN A 309 -49.18 -7.63 9.98
CA ASN A 309 -48.65 -6.82 11.09
C ASN A 309 -49.73 -6.05 11.87
N THR A 310 -50.79 -6.76 12.25
CA THR A 310 -51.71 -6.33 13.31
C THR A 310 -52.19 -7.55 14.09
N GLN A 311 -51.31 -8.18 14.87
CA GLN A 311 -51.63 -8.79 16.16
C GLN A 311 -50.31 -9.12 16.88
N ILE A 312 -50.27 -8.75 18.16
CA ILE A 312 -49.34 -9.11 19.25
C ILE A 312 -48.85 -7.84 19.95
N PHE A 313 -49.80 -7.19 20.62
CA PHE A 313 -49.60 -6.32 21.78
C PHE A 313 -50.58 -6.81 22.85
N SER A 314 -50.13 -7.75 23.67
CA SER A 314 -50.61 -8.13 25.01
C SER A 314 -49.73 -9.33 25.39
N SER A 315 -49.04 -9.42 26.52
CA SER A 315 -49.31 -8.95 27.86
C SER A 315 -47.98 -9.01 28.62
N SER A 316 -47.69 -7.99 29.43
CA SER A 316 -46.62 -8.04 30.42
C SER A 316 -47.15 -7.36 31.66
N ARG A 317 -47.78 -8.14 32.52
CA ARG A 317 -48.01 -7.82 33.93
C ARG A 317 -48.43 -9.08 34.66
N ASP A 318 -47.83 -9.26 35.83
CA ASP A 318 -48.05 -10.30 36.84
C ASP A 318 -47.35 -11.63 36.47
N PHE A 319 -46.56 -12.28 37.32
CA PHE A 319 -46.71 -12.44 38.76
C PHE A 319 -45.41 -13.02 39.36
N LEU A 320 -44.83 -12.32 40.33
CA LEU A 320 -43.92 -12.87 41.33
C LEU A 320 -44.75 -13.76 42.26
N THR A 321 -44.51 -15.07 42.29
CA THR A 321 -44.56 -15.92 43.50
C THR A 321 -44.27 -17.40 43.16
N SER A 322 -43.71 -18.09 44.17
CA SER A 322 -43.50 -19.53 44.28
C SER A 322 -42.24 -20.13 43.64
N VAL A 323 -41.08 -19.89 44.26
CA VAL A 323 -40.20 -21.00 44.65
C VAL A 323 -39.51 -20.65 45.98
N PHE A 324 -40.27 -20.76 47.08
CA PHE A 324 -39.70 -20.94 48.43
C PHE A 324 -40.60 -21.91 49.18
N SER A 325 -40.06 -23.10 49.44
CA SER A 325 -40.36 -24.02 50.54
C SER A 325 -39.72 -25.36 50.14
N THR A 326 -38.92 -26.08 50.91
CA THR A 326 -38.34 -26.01 52.26
C THR A 326 -37.24 -27.10 52.21
N SER A 327 -36.09 -26.97 52.86
CA SER A 327 -35.92 -27.39 54.25
C SER A 327 -34.42 -27.34 54.57
N GLY A 328 -34.09 -26.83 55.75
CA GLY A 328 -32.74 -26.86 56.29
C GLY A 328 -32.49 -28.13 57.12
N HIS A 329 -31.29 -28.66 57.02
CA HIS A 329 -30.68 -29.50 58.04
C HIS A 329 -29.18 -29.20 58.14
N LYS A 330 -28.73 -28.88 59.36
CA LYS A 330 -27.33 -28.85 59.79
C LYS A 330 -26.89 -30.26 60.15
N GLY A 331 -25.62 -30.58 59.88
CA GLY A 331 -24.95 -31.77 60.41
C GLY A 331 -23.45 -31.71 60.15
N ASP A 332 -22.68 -31.79 61.24
CA ASP A 332 -21.22 -31.84 61.36
C ASP A 332 -20.55 -32.95 60.54
N GLY A 333 -19.23 -32.83 60.34
CA GLY A 333 -18.36 -34.01 60.28
C GLY A 333 -17.11 -33.87 59.40
N ASP A 334 -15.96 -33.81 60.07
CA ASP A 334 -14.58 -33.95 59.59
C ASP A 334 -14.34 -34.99 58.46
N LEU A 335 -13.43 -34.69 57.52
CA LEU A 335 -12.07 -35.28 57.46
C LEU A 335 -11.34 -34.94 56.14
N LYS A 336 -10.11 -34.44 56.30
CA LYS A 336 -8.89 -34.69 55.50
C LYS A 336 -9.00 -34.76 53.97
N THR A 337 -8.34 -33.82 53.29
CA THR A 337 -7.03 -34.08 52.64
C THR A 337 -6.49 -32.79 52.05
N ALA A 338 -5.25 -32.46 52.39
CA ALA A 338 -4.47 -31.43 51.71
C ALA A 338 -4.21 -31.92 50.28
N GLY A 339 -5.07 -31.51 49.35
CA GLY A 339 -4.95 -31.74 47.93
C GLY A 339 -3.96 -30.74 47.33
N ALA A 340 -2.90 -31.29 46.76
CA ALA A 340 -2.02 -30.74 45.72
C ALA A 340 -2.15 -29.23 45.46
N ILE A 341 -1.09 -28.50 45.79
CA ILE A 341 -0.74 -27.28 45.06
C ILE A 341 -0.54 -27.75 43.62
N SER A 342 -1.56 -27.56 42.78
CA SER A 342 -1.43 -27.76 41.34
C SER A 342 -0.34 -26.80 40.88
N ASN A 343 0.82 -27.34 40.50
CA ASN A 343 1.70 -26.68 39.57
C ASN A 343 0.83 -26.21 38.41
N MET A 344 0.52 -24.92 38.35
CA MET A 344 -0.05 -24.33 37.15
C MET A 344 1.05 -24.45 36.09
N SER A 345 1.02 -25.55 35.34
CA SER A 345 1.86 -25.71 34.17
C SER A 345 1.58 -24.53 33.27
N SER A 346 2.61 -23.78 32.91
CA SER A 346 2.55 -22.84 31.77
C SER A 346 1.82 -23.50 30.61
N PRO A 347 0.99 -22.78 29.84
CA PRO A 347 0.28 -23.39 28.72
C PRO A 347 1.31 -24.10 27.82
N GLU A 348 1.02 -25.35 27.42
CA GLU A 348 1.95 -26.16 26.62
C GLU A 348 2.32 -25.49 25.29
N ARG A 349 1.53 -24.51 24.85
CA ARG A 349 1.73 -23.72 23.63
C ARG A 349 1.34 -22.27 23.89
N THR A 350 2.12 -21.33 23.37
CA THR A 350 1.76 -19.90 23.34
C THR A 350 0.50 -19.66 22.51
N PRO A 351 -0.25 -18.59 22.78
CA PRO A 351 -1.34 -18.15 21.90
C PRO A 351 -0.84 -17.65 20.53
N VAL A 352 -1.77 -17.65 19.56
CA VAL A 352 -1.63 -16.99 18.26
C VAL A 352 -2.54 -15.76 18.25
N TYR A 353 -2.08 -14.66 17.67
CA TYR A 353 -2.87 -13.43 17.57
C TYR A 353 -3.03 -12.99 16.12
N PHE A 354 -4.21 -12.48 15.78
CA PHE A 354 -4.42 -11.65 14.60
C PHE A 354 -4.73 -10.22 15.03
N LEU A 355 -3.94 -9.27 14.53
CA LEU A 355 -4.09 -7.86 14.79
C LEU A 355 -4.50 -7.17 13.49
N SER A 356 -5.66 -6.51 13.50
CA SER A 356 -5.97 -5.52 12.47
C SER A 356 -5.08 -4.30 12.70
N HIS A 357 -4.11 -4.07 11.81
CA HIS A 357 -3.32 -2.85 11.77
C HIS A 357 -4.06 -1.78 10.97
N GLY A 358 -3.86 -0.53 11.34
CA GLY A 358 -4.30 0.61 10.55
C GLY A 358 -3.10 1.39 10.01
N GLY A 359 -3.40 2.54 9.42
CA GLY A 359 -2.36 3.47 8.99
C GLY A 359 -1.50 3.98 10.15
N PRO A 360 -0.38 4.68 9.85
CA PRO A 360 0.57 5.17 10.85
C PRO A 360 -0.06 6.17 11.85
N ASN A 361 -1.18 6.81 11.49
CA ASN A 361 -1.97 7.67 12.37
C ASN A 361 -2.36 6.98 13.69
N ILE A 362 -2.51 5.66 13.69
CA ILE A 362 -2.92 4.94 14.90
C ILE A 362 -1.96 5.16 16.07
N MET A 363 -0.68 5.41 15.82
CA MET A 363 0.31 5.69 16.88
C MET A 363 -0.02 6.95 17.70
N TYR A 364 -0.77 7.88 17.11
CA TYR A 364 -1.09 9.18 17.66
C TYR A 364 -2.56 9.35 18.04
N GLU A 365 -3.46 8.57 17.44
CA GLU A 365 -4.89 8.62 17.70
C GLU A 365 -5.29 7.91 19.00
N LYS A 366 -4.80 8.40 20.13
CA LYS A 366 -5.05 7.82 21.47
C LYS A 366 -6.53 7.75 21.85
N ALA A 367 -7.37 8.59 21.22
CA ALA A 367 -8.82 8.59 21.43
C ALA A 367 -9.56 7.53 20.60
N HIS A 368 -8.91 6.94 19.60
CA HIS A 368 -9.52 5.91 18.76
C HIS A 368 -9.81 4.66 19.60
N PRO A 369 -11.02 4.05 19.51
CA PRO A 369 -11.39 2.91 20.36
C PRO A 369 -10.47 1.69 20.27
N VAL A 370 -9.75 1.53 19.15
CA VAL A 370 -8.79 0.42 18.96
C VAL A 370 -7.49 0.59 19.73
N TYR A 371 -7.09 1.83 20.03
CA TYR A 371 -5.83 2.14 20.71
C TYR A 371 -5.68 1.41 22.06
N PRO A 372 -6.65 1.49 23.00
CA PRO A 372 -6.56 0.75 24.27
C PRO A 372 -6.65 -0.77 24.09
N GLN A 373 -7.21 -1.28 22.99
CA GLN A 373 -7.30 -2.72 22.73
C GLN A 373 -5.96 -3.31 22.28
N LEU A 374 -5.24 -2.61 21.41
CA LEU A 374 -3.85 -2.95 21.06
C LEU A 374 -2.98 -2.97 22.33
N GLN A 375 -3.09 -1.94 23.18
CA GLN A 375 -2.37 -1.90 24.45
C GLN A 375 -2.75 -3.05 25.39
N LYS A 376 -4.03 -3.45 25.43
CA LYS A 376 -4.49 -4.59 26.25
C LYS A 376 -3.85 -5.90 25.77
N ILE A 377 -3.84 -6.15 24.47
CA ILE A 377 -3.21 -7.35 23.90
C ILE A 377 -1.70 -7.33 24.14
N GLY A 378 -1.05 -6.18 23.92
CA GLY A 378 0.38 -6.07 24.16
C GLY A 378 0.78 -6.30 25.62
N ARG A 379 -0.02 -5.83 26.60
CA ARG A 379 0.16 -6.17 28.02
C ARG A 379 -0.06 -7.65 28.30
N GLU A 380 -1.07 -8.27 27.68
CA GLU A 380 -1.29 -9.73 27.80
C GLU A 380 -0.04 -10.51 27.34
N ILE A 381 0.50 -10.16 26.17
CA ILE A 381 1.69 -10.81 25.61
C ILE A 381 2.93 -10.59 26.49
N THR A 382 3.21 -9.35 26.89
CA THR A 382 4.42 -9.00 27.66
C THR A 382 4.36 -9.42 29.12
N GLN A 383 3.18 -9.41 29.75
CA GLN A 383 3.05 -9.60 31.19
C GLN A 383 2.55 -10.99 31.58
N LYS A 384 1.75 -11.64 30.73
CA LYS A 384 1.23 -13.00 30.99
C LYS A 384 1.97 -14.05 30.18
N VAL A 385 2.06 -13.87 28.86
CA VAL A 385 2.67 -14.87 27.97
C VAL A 385 4.20 -14.90 28.12
N LYS A 386 4.85 -13.73 28.14
CA LYS A 386 6.31 -13.58 28.24
C LYS A 386 7.06 -14.44 27.20
N PRO A 387 6.86 -14.16 25.90
CA PRO A 387 7.49 -14.93 24.84
C PRO A 387 9.01 -14.85 24.88
N LYS A 388 9.67 -15.94 24.46
CA LYS A 388 11.11 -15.92 24.14
C LYS A 388 11.40 -15.18 22.84
N ALA A 389 10.42 -15.15 21.92
CA ALA A 389 10.48 -14.41 20.67
C ALA A 389 9.08 -14.24 20.06
N VAL A 390 8.97 -13.33 19.11
CA VAL A 390 7.79 -13.15 18.26
C VAL A 390 8.14 -13.49 16.81
N VAL A 391 7.33 -14.33 16.18
CA VAL A 391 7.32 -14.50 14.73
C VAL A 391 6.08 -13.81 14.18
N VAL A 392 6.27 -12.89 13.24
CA VAL A 392 5.21 -12.04 12.72
C VAL A 392 5.08 -12.14 11.20
N PHE A 393 3.85 -12.29 10.72
CA PHE A 393 3.50 -12.30 9.30
C PHE A 393 2.71 -11.02 9.00
N SER A 394 3.11 -10.26 7.98
CA SER A 394 2.50 -8.97 7.65
C SER A 394 1.88 -9.00 6.25
N ALA A 395 0.69 -8.42 6.10
CA ALA A 395 0.08 -8.14 4.79
C ALA A 395 1.00 -7.34 3.85
N HIS A 396 1.90 -6.55 4.42
CA HIS A 396 2.82 -5.66 3.71
C HIS A 396 4.10 -6.34 3.20
N TRP A 397 4.19 -7.67 3.33
CA TRP A 397 5.29 -8.43 2.77
C TRP A 397 4.81 -9.75 2.17
N GLN A 398 4.80 -9.80 0.85
CA GLN A 398 4.59 -11.02 0.06
C GLN A 398 5.91 -11.40 -0.61
N GLY A 399 6.25 -12.69 -0.58
CA GLY A 399 7.41 -13.27 -1.25
C GLY A 399 7.06 -13.66 -2.69
N GLU A 400 7.38 -14.89 -3.08
CA GLU A 400 7.02 -15.45 -4.38
C GLU A 400 5.67 -16.21 -4.29
N PRO A 401 5.02 -16.58 -5.42
CA PRO A 401 3.76 -17.31 -5.38
C PRO A 401 3.82 -18.66 -4.66
N ASN A 402 4.99 -19.30 -4.62
CA ASN A 402 5.20 -20.63 -4.01
C ASN A 402 6.36 -20.70 -3.01
N ALA A 403 6.92 -19.55 -2.63
CA ALA A 403 7.99 -19.49 -1.62
C ALA A 403 7.80 -18.29 -0.71
N VAL A 404 8.22 -18.43 0.55
CA VAL A 404 8.24 -17.35 1.53
C VAL A 404 9.66 -16.89 1.82
N GLU A 405 9.79 -15.67 2.29
CA GLU A 405 11.04 -15.11 2.74
C GLU A 405 11.02 -14.89 4.25
N VAL A 406 12.15 -15.09 4.92
CA VAL A 406 12.34 -14.91 6.36
C VAL A 406 13.43 -13.87 6.60
N ASN A 407 13.16 -12.86 7.42
CA ASN A 407 14.19 -11.88 7.77
C ASN A 407 15.22 -12.52 8.70
N THR A 408 16.46 -12.63 8.23
CA THR A 408 17.55 -13.31 8.96
C THR A 408 18.49 -12.36 9.69
N PHE A 409 18.28 -11.04 9.59
CA PHE A 409 19.21 -10.05 10.13
C PHE A 409 18.78 -9.55 11.52
N GLU A 410 19.76 -9.33 12.39
CA GLU A 410 19.53 -8.86 13.76
C GLU A 410 19.15 -7.37 13.81
N ASP A 411 19.89 -6.51 13.12
CA ASP A 411 19.59 -5.08 13.05
C ASP A 411 19.11 -4.71 11.64
N THR A 412 17.85 -4.32 11.55
CA THR A 412 17.22 -3.84 10.30
C THR A 412 16.48 -2.52 10.52
N GLU A 413 16.39 -1.75 9.44
CA GLU A 413 15.70 -0.46 9.43
C GLU A 413 14.18 -0.66 9.51
N LEU A 414 13.43 0.39 9.85
CA LEU A 414 11.99 0.37 9.64
C LEU A 414 11.70 0.66 8.16
N ILE A 415 10.69 -0.01 7.62
CA ILE A 415 10.12 0.30 6.31
C ILE A 415 8.90 1.20 6.54
N TYR A 416 8.91 2.37 5.89
CA TYR A 416 7.82 3.34 5.93
C TYR A 416 6.99 3.23 4.64
N ASP A 417 6.37 2.07 4.44
CA ASP A 417 5.57 1.70 3.27
C ASP A 417 4.13 2.25 3.34
N PHE A 418 4.01 3.50 3.80
CA PHE A 418 2.80 4.31 3.78
C PHE A 418 3.12 5.71 3.25
N TYR A 419 2.11 6.37 2.69
CA TYR A 419 2.28 7.61 1.94
C TYR A 419 1.18 8.62 2.28
N GLY A 420 1.43 9.91 2.05
CA GLY A 420 0.45 10.98 2.27
C GLY A 420 0.28 11.43 3.73
N PHE A 421 1.12 10.95 4.65
CA PHE A 421 1.09 11.35 6.06
C PHE A 421 2.05 12.51 6.37
N PRO A 422 1.81 13.31 7.43
CA PRO A 422 2.76 14.31 7.90
C PRO A 422 4.17 13.77 8.21
N ASP A 423 5.21 14.58 7.99
CA ASP A 423 6.63 14.22 8.17
C ASP A 423 6.98 13.54 9.51
N HIS A 424 6.25 13.82 10.58
CA HIS A 424 6.55 13.25 11.89
C HIS A 424 6.36 11.73 11.92
N TYR A 425 5.43 11.16 11.13
CA TYR A 425 5.25 9.72 11.03
C TYR A 425 6.48 9.00 10.45
N TYR A 426 7.20 9.66 9.54
CA TYR A 426 8.43 9.14 8.91
C TYR A 426 9.69 9.29 9.79
N LYS A 427 9.57 10.01 10.91
CA LYS A 427 10.64 10.17 11.90
C LYS A 427 10.48 9.23 13.08
N GLU A 428 9.39 8.47 13.12
CA GLU A 428 9.12 7.51 14.18
C GLU A 428 10.12 6.37 14.16
N THR A 429 10.59 5.98 15.33
CA THR A 429 11.43 4.79 15.49
C THR A 429 10.73 3.76 16.37
N TYR A 430 11.12 2.50 16.22
CA TYR A 430 10.65 1.38 17.02
C TYR A 430 11.80 0.39 17.21
N PRO A 431 12.09 -0.05 18.45
CA PRO A 431 13.12 -1.06 18.68
C PRO A 431 12.72 -2.37 18.01
N ASN A 432 13.51 -2.81 17.04
CA ASN A 432 13.35 -4.11 16.42
C ASN A 432 14.72 -4.79 16.41
N LYS A 433 14.79 -5.99 16.98
CA LYS A 433 15.96 -6.85 16.90
C LYS A 433 15.54 -8.22 16.43
N GLY A 434 16.12 -8.69 15.34
CA GLY A 434 16.00 -10.07 14.89
C GLY A 434 16.89 -11.02 15.67
N SER A 435 16.92 -12.28 15.23
CA SER A 435 17.80 -13.33 15.75
C SER A 435 18.10 -14.29 14.61
N PHE A 436 19.35 -14.30 14.12
CA PHE A 436 19.74 -15.18 13.03
C PHE A 436 19.49 -16.66 13.35
N PRO A 437 19.85 -17.20 14.55
CA PRO A 437 19.56 -18.59 14.89
C PRO A 437 18.06 -18.92 14.87
N LEU A 438 17.22 -18.01 15.37
CA LEU A 438 15.77 -18.21 15.35
C LEU A 438 15.21 -18.14 13.93
N ALA A 439 15.70 -17.22 13.10
CA ALA A 439 15.28 -17.12 11.70
C ALA A 439 15.66 -18.38 10.92
N GLN A 440 16.84 -18.95 11.15
CA GLN A 440 17.23 -20.25 10.55
C GLN A 440 16.31 -21.37 11.03
N HIS A 441 15.97 -21.41 12.32
CA HIS A 441 15.01 -22.38 12.84
C HIS A 441 13.62 -22.26 12.20
N VAL A 442 13.13 -21.03 11.98
CA VAL A 442 11.87 -20.80 11.25
C VAL A 442 11.94 -21.34 9.82
N ILE A 443 13.05 -21.10 9.10
CA ILE A 443 13.28 -21.65 7.75
C ILE A 443 13.27 -23.18 7.79
N GLU A 444 13.98 -23.80 8.73
CA GLU A 444 14.04 -25.26 8.88
C GLU A 444 12.66 -25.88 9.14
N VAL A 445 11.85 -25.25 10.01
CA VAL A 445 10.48 -25.69 10.31
C VAL A 445 9.59 -25.62 9.07
N LEU A 446 9.69 -24.54 8.29
CA LEU A 446 8.96 -24.36 7.02
C LEU A 446 9.37 -25.41 5.99
N THR A 447 10.68 -25.57 5.75
CA THR A 447 11.22 -26.54 4.77
C THR A 447 10.87 -27.98 5.14
N LYS A 448 10.83 -28.33 6.44
CA LYS A 448 10.38 -29.64 6.91
C LYS A 448 8.92 -29.96 6.54
N HIS A 449 8.11 -28.94 6.29
CA HIS A 449 6.71 -29.05 5.88
C HIS A 449 6.53 -28.73 4.39
N ASP A 450 7.57 -28.94 3.59
CA ASP A 450 7.57 -28.76 2.13
C ASP A 450 7.23 -27.32 1.68
N ILE A 451 7.50 -26.33 2.53
CA ILE A 451 7.40 -24.90 2.16
C ILE A 451 8.79 -24.38 1.82
N ASP A 452 8.95 -23.91 0.58
CA ASP A 452 10.17 -23.23 0.15
C ASP A 452 10.31 -21.91 0.92
N ALA A 453 11.43 -21.76 1.61
CA ALA A 453 11.69 -20.64 2.51
C ALA A 453 13.14 -20.19 2.35
N THR A 454 13.34 -18.90 2.10
CA THR A 454 14.68 -18.33 1.93
C THR A 454 14.93 -17.18 2.90
N GLY A 455 16.18 -17.06 3.34
CA GLY A 455 16.59 -15.95 4.20
C GLY A 455 16.89 -14.69 3.40
N THR A 456 16.40 -13.53 3.87
CA THR A 456 16.67 -12.23 3.23
C THR A 456 16.94 -11.12 4.26
N ARG A 457 17.51 -10.00 3.79
CA ARG A 457 17.65 -8.77 4.59
C ARG A 457 16.46 -7.85 4.32
N ARG A 458 15.61 -7.66 5.32
CA ARG A 458 14.46 -6.75 5.20
C ARG A 458 14.23 -5.95 6.47
N GLY A 459 13.83 -4.69 6.32
CA GLY A 459 13.34 -3.89 7.42
C GLY A 459 11.97 -4.33 7.93
N LEU A 460 11.57 -3.87 9.11
CA LEU A 460 10.25 -4.13 9.68
C LEU A 460 9.23 -3.17 9.05
N ASP A 461 8.16 -3.65 8.41
CA ASP A 461 7.13 -2.80 7.78
C ASP A 461 6.11 -2.21 8.73
N HIS A 462 5.39 -1.18 8.29
CA HIS A 462 4.49 -0.41 9.16
C HIS A 462 3.30 -1.21 9.67
N GLY A 463 2.85 -2.21 8.89
CA GLY A 463 1.82 -3.15 9.32
C GLY A 463 2.22 -3.80 10.65
N VAL A 464 3.52 -3.98 10.88
CA VAL A 464 4.05 -4.44 12.17
C VAL A 464 4.41 -3.28 13.09
N TRP A 465 5.39 -2.43 12.76
CA TRP A 465 6.00 -1.54 13.76
C TRP A 465 5.06 -0.43 14.26
N ALA A 466 4.09 0.03 13.45
CA ALA A 466 3.17 1.08 13.87
C ALA A 466 2.16 0.57 14.91
N SER A 467 1.59 -0.62 14.67
CA SER A 467 0.68 -1.27 15.63
C SER A 467 1.44 -1.78 16.86
N PHE A 468 2.67 -2.26 16.68
CA PHE A 468 3.54 -2.69 17.77
C PHE A 468 3.96 -1.53 18.66
N LYS A 469 4.16 -0.32 18.13
CA LYS A 469 4.43 0.84 18.96
C LYS A 469 3.29 1.16 19.94
N VAL A 470 2.05 0.84 19.57
CA VAL A 470 0.88 0.99 20.46
C VAL A 470 0.75 -0.19 21.41
N ALA A 471 0.87 -1.43 20.92
CA ALA A 471 0.74 -2.63 21.75
C ALA A 471 1.91 -2.77 22.75
N PHE A 472 3.11 -2.54 22.28
CA PHE A 472 4.39 -2.68 22.97
C PHE A 472 5.10 -1.34 23.04
N ASP A 473 4.51 -0.41 23.79
CA ASP A 473 5.10 0.91 23.98
C ASP A 473 6.57 0.77 24.45
N PRO A 474 7.57 1.28 23.71
CA PRO A 474 8.98 1.04 23.99
C PRO A 474 9.48 1.52 25.35
N ILE A 475 8.69 2.38 26.04
CA ILE A 475 9.06 2.97 27.32
C ILE A 475 8.31 2.27 28.47
N THR A 476 7.00 2.04 28.30
CA THR A 476 6.10 1.62 29.37
C THR A 476 5.70 0.15 29.30
N ASN A 477 5.84 -0.49 28.14
CA ASN A 477 5.48 -1.89 27.92
C ASN A 477 6.35 -2.52 26.79
N PRO A 478 7.69 -2.51 26.93
CA PRO A 478 8.59 -2.94 25.86
C PRO A 478 8.42 -4.43 25.53
N LEU A 479 8.61 -4.78 24.26
CA LEU A 479 8.72 -6.16 23.81
C LEU A 479 10.19 -6.60 23.88
N ASP A 480 10.60 -7.14 25.03
CA ASP A 480 12.00 -7.52 25.32
C ASP A 480 12.40 -8.89 24.74
N CYS A 481 12.06 -9.16 23.48
CA CYS A 481 12.45 -10.39 22.79
C CYS A 481 12.67 -10.16 21.29
N PRO A 482 13.39 -11.06 20.59
CA PRO A 482 13.59 -10.96 19.16
C PRO A 482 12.27 -11.00 18.35
N ILE A 483 12.25 -10.28 17.23
CA ILE A 483 11.15 -10.25 16.26
C ILE A 483 11.67 -10.82 14.95
N ILE A 484 11.09 -11.94 14.50
CA ILE A 484 11.35 -12.50 13.17
C ILE A 484 10.15 -12.21 12.31
N GLN A 485 10.36 -11.46 11.23
CA GLN A 485 9.32 -11.21 10.25
C GLN A 485 9.41 -12.25 9.11
N VAL A 486 8.26 -12.76 8.69
CA VAL A 486 8.12 -13.72 7.58
C VAL A 486 7.11 -13.18 6.57
N SER A 487 7.38 -13.37 5.29
CA SER A 487 6.46 -12.98 4.22
C SER A 487 5.25 -13.92 4.13
N LEU A 488 4.17 -13.42 3.53
CA LEU A 488 3.12 -14.24 2.94
C LEU A 488 3.59 -14.78 1.57
N PHE A 489 2.80 -15.67 0.96
CA PHE A 489 2.96 -15.97 -0.47
C PHE A 489 2.40 -14.81 -1.30
N ALA A 490 2.97 -14.56 -2.48
CA ALA A 490 2.37 -13.68 -3.49
C ALA A 490 1.26 -14.41 -4.25
N SER A 491 0.23 -14.83 -3.52
CA SER A 491 -0.86 -15.68 -4.01
C SER A 491 -2.13 -15.42 -3.20
N ASP A 492 -3.29 -15.44 -3.86
CA ASP A 492 -4.61 -15.34 -3.19
C ASP A 492 -5.09 -16.70 -2.62
N SER A 493 -4.23 -17.72 -2.58
CA SER A 493 -4.62 -19.06 -2.14
C SER A 493 -4.77 -19.16 -0.62
N ALA A 494 -6.02 -19.20 -0.13
CA ALA A 494 -6.34 -19.44 1.28
C ALA A 494 -5.75 -20.77 1.80
N THR A 495 -5.75 -21.82 0.98
CA THR A 495 -5.22 -23.14 1.38
C THR A 495 -3.71 -23.14 1.56
N GLN A 496 -2.96 -22.41 0.71
CA GLN A 496 -1.52 -22.21 0.89
C GLN A 496 -1.23 -21.48 2.21
N HIS A 497 -1.99 -20.44 2.53
CA HIS A 497 -1.78 -19.67 3.77
C HIS A 497 -2.19 -20.44 5.04
N LEU A 498 -3.24 -21.28 4.97
CA LEU A 498 -3.56 -22.22 6.04
C LEU A 498 -2.43 -23.25 6.24
N ALA A 499 -1.85 -23.78 5.17
CA ALA A 499 -0.71 -24.70 5.24
C ALA A 499 0.53 -24.02 5.84
N LEU A 500 0.80 -22.76 5.47
CA LEU A 500 1.87 -21.95 6.04
C LEU A 500 1.73 -21.82 7.56
N GLY A 501 0.53 -21.49 8.04
CA GLY A 501 0.25 -21.44 9.47
C GLY A 501 0.48 -22.77 10.18
N ARG A 502 -0.02 -23.87 9.61
CA ARG A 502 0.15 -25.22 10.19
C ARG A 502 1.62 -25.60 10.33
N ALA A 503 2.46 -25.29 9.34
CA ALA A 503 3.89 -25.59 9.36
C ALA A 503 4.60 -24.97 10.57
N ILE A 504 4.30 -23.71 10.88
CA ILE A 504 4.94 -22.96 11.97
C ILE A 504 4.26 -23.12 13.33
N SER A 505 3.17 -23.89 13.42
CA SER A 505 2.42 -24.09 14.66
C SER A 505 3.26 -24.70 15.79
N SER A 506 4.26 -25.51 15.46
CA SER A 506 5.16 -26.17 16.43
C SER A 506 6.03 -25.19 17.21
N LEU A 507 6.33 -24.01 16.65
CA LEU A 507 7.10 -22.95 17.32
C LEU A 507 6.42 -22.48 18.62
N ARG A 508 5.10 -22.63 18.72
CA ARG A 508 4.32 -22.23 19.89
C ARG A 508 4.73 -23.01 21.15
N SER A 509 5.11 -24.27 20.99
CA SER A 509 5.61 -25.11 22.10
C SER A 509 7.00 -24.70 22.58
N GLU A 510 7.70 -23.86 21.83
CA GLU A 510 9.02 -23.34 22.17
C GLU A 510 8.97 -21.99 22.91
N ASN A 511 7.77 -21.57 23.30
CA ASN A 511 7.48 -20.24 23.84
C ASN A 511 7.75 -19.10 22.83
N ILE A 512 7.40 -19.33 21.57
CA ILE A 512 7.41 -18.30 20.51
C ILE A 512 5.97 -17.88 20.25
N VAL A 513 5.67 -16.59 20.38
CA VAL A 513 4.34 -16.06 20.05
C VAL A 513 4.25 -15.78 18.56
N LEU A 514 3.13 -16.16 17.96
CA LEU A 514 2.85 -15.94 16.55
C LEU A 514 1.85 -14.80 16.41
N ILE A 515 2.20 -13.79 15.60
CA ILE A 515 1.36 -12.62 15.35
C ILE A 515 1.11 -12.47 13.86
N MET A 516 -0.15 -12.36 13.49
CA MET A 516 -0.59 -12.13 12.12
C MET A 516 -1.08 -10.70 12.02
N SER A 517 -0.36 -9.86 11.28
CA SER A 517 -0.69 -8.46 11.08
C SER A 517 -1.36 -8.27 9.72
N GLY A 518 -2.64 -7.91 9.74
CA GLY A 518 -3.46 -7.70 8.54
C GLY A 518 -4.57 -6.71 8.84
N MET A 519 -5.73 -6.87 8.20
CA MET A 519 -6.94 -6.13 8.58
C MET A 519 -8.18 -6.93 8.20
N ALA A 520 -9.18 -6.98 9.07
CA ALA A 520 -10.34 -7.86 8.90
C ALA A 520 -11.22 -7.49 7.69
N VAL A 521 -11.34 -6.19 7.41
CA VAL A 521 -11.89 -5.62 6.18
C VAL A 521 -10.99 -4.46 5.78
N HIS A 522 -10.57 -4.40 4.52
CA HIS A 522 -9.60 -3.42 4.02
C HIS A 522 -9.90 -3.01 2.57
N ASN A 523 -10.54 -1.86 2.42
CA ASN A 523 -10.74 -1.27 1.11
C ASN A 523 -10.44 0.24 1.11
N LEU A 524 -9.24 0.58 0.62
CA LEU A 524 -8.79 1.96 0.49
C LEU A 524 -9.55 2.75 -0.59
N ARG A 525 -10.15 2.10 -1.59
CA ARG A 525 -10.91 2.77 -2.66
C ARG A 525 -12.14 3.50 -2.12
N ASP A 526 -12.72 2.95 -1.06
CA ASP A 526 -13.90 3.49 -0.40
C ASP A 526 -13.55 4.34 0.83
N MET A 527 -12.26 4.46 1.18
CA MET A 527 -11.79 5.30 2.28
C MET A 527 -12.17 6.77 2.07
N GLN A 528 -12.27 7.24 0.82
CA GLN A 528 -12.72 8.60 0.50
C GLN A 528 -14.16 8.92 0.96
N PHE A 529 -14.98 7.90 1.23
CA PHE A 529 -16.33 8.06 1.78
C PHE A 529 -16.35 8.13 3.32
N GLU A 530 -15.18 8.12 3.98
CA GLU A 530 -14.99 8.16 5.44
C GLU A 530 -15.49 9.42 6.14
N ALA A 531 -15.80 10.51 5.43
CA ALA A 531 -16.32 11.74 6.04
C ALA A 531 -17.58 11.49 6.91
N ALA A 532 -18.29 10.38 6.69
CA ALA A 532 -19.43 9.97 7.50
C ALA A 532 -19.09 8.96 8.64
N ARG A 533 -17.89 8.35 8.65
CA ARG A 533 -17.49 7.16 9.47
C ARG A 533 -18.50 6.00 9.48
N LYS A 534 -19.53 6.07 8.65
CA LYS A 534 -20.61 5.09 8.58
C LYS A 534 -20.06 3.83 7.90
N PRO A 535 -20.25 2.64 8.49
CA PRO A 535 -19.87 1.40 7.86
C PRO A 535 -20.43 1.27 6.45
N MET A 536 -19.56 0.94 5.50
CA MET A 536 -19.94 0.51 4.16
C MET A 536 -20.78 -0.77 4.26
N PRO A 537 -21.78 -1.01 3.39
CA PRO A 537 -22.69 -2.14 3.54
C PRO A 537 -22.03 -3.52 3.61
N TYR A 538 -20.89 -3.70 2.94
CA TYR A 538 -20.13 -4.96 2.95
C TYR A 538 -19.28 -5.15 4.21
N ALA A 539 -18.88 -4.08 4.89
CA ALA A 539 -17.94 -4.15 5.99
C ALA A 539 -18.48 -4.95 7.18
N PRO A 540 -19.70 -4.71 7.71
CA PRO A 540 -20.23 -5.49 8.82
C PRO A 540 -20.60 -6.92 8.40
N THR A 541 -21.01 -7.14 7.14
CA THR A 541 -21.38 -8.49 6.66
C THR A 541 -20.17 -9.39 6.47
N PHE A 542 -19.04 -8.81 6.05
CA PHE A 542 -17.78 -9.54 5.92
C PHE A 542 -17.10 -9.75 7.27
N ASP A 543 -17.09 -8.73 8.15
CA ASP A 543 -16.59 -8.85 9.54
C ASP A 543 -17.26 -10.01 10.29
N GLU A 544 -18.60 -10.08 10.21
CA GLU A 544 -19.37 -11.11 10.89
C GLU A 544 -19.13 -12.51 10.28
N ALA A 545 -18.95 -12.59 8.96
CA ALA A 545 -18.61 -13.85 8.29
C ALA A 545 -17.22 -14.34 8.70
N LEU A 546 -16.25 -13.43 8.77
CA LEU A 546 -14.91 -13.74 9.25
C LEU A 546 -14.95 -14.23 10.71
N ARG A 547 -15.69 -13.54 11.59
CA ARG A 547 -15.91 -14.01 12.97
C ARG A 547 -16.47 -15.42 13.00
N ALA A 548 -17.54 -15.67 12.24
CA ALA A 548 -18.20 -16.98 12.22
C ALA A 548 -17.29 -18.10 11.71
N ALA A 549 -16.40 -17.81 10.75
CA ALA A 549 -15.41 -18.76 10.27
C ALA A 549 -14.30 -19.01 11.32
N VAL A 550 -13.78 -17.95 11.95
CA VAL A 550 -12.69 -18.04 12.94
C VAL A 550 -13.15 -18.73 14.24
N GLU A 551 -14.35 -18.40 14.72
CA GLU A 551 -14.92 -18.92 15.98
C GLU A 551 -15.68 -20.25 15.79
N PHE A 552 -15.60 -20.86 14.60
CA PHE A 552 -16.30 -22.09 14.30
C PHE A 552 -15.89 -23.22 15.27
N GLU A 553 -16.88 -23.86 15.90
CA GLU A 553 -16.70 -24.87 16.94
C GLU A 553 -16.66 -26.31 16.42
N GLY A 554 -16.83 -26.53 15.11
CA GLY A 554 -16.74 -27.86 14.49
C GLY A 554 -15.32 -28.28 14.16
N ASP A 555 -15.19 -29.30 13.31
CA ASP A 555 -13.90 -29.90 12.96
C ASP A 555 -13.00 -28.94 12.19
N VAL A 556 -11.68 -29.15 12.29
CA VAL A 556 -10.64 -28.29 11.68
C VAL A 556 -10.84 -28.17 10.17
N GLU A 557 -11.14 -29.26 9.48
CA GLU A 557 -11.36 -29.27 8.03
C GLU A 557 -12.56 -28.41 7.62
N GLU A 558 -13.65 -28.45 8.41
CA GLU A 558 -14.84 -27.62 8.16
C GLU A 558 -14.55 -26.14 8.44
N ARG A 559 -13.77 -25.83 9.48
CA ARG A 559 -13.31 -24.46 9.74
C ARG A 559 -12.47 -23.94 8.58
N ASP A 560 -11.54 -24.74 8.08
CA ASP A 560 -10.66 -24.38 6.98
C ASP A 560 -11.45 -24.13 5.69
N GLN A 561 -12.46 -24.98 5.43
CA GLN A 561 -13.38 -24.78 4.32
C GLN A 561 -14.16 -23.47 4.44
N LYS A 562 -14.63 -23.11 5.65
CA LYS A 562 -15.28 -21.80 5.88
C LYS A 562 -14.35 -20.63 5.62
N MET A 563 -13.07 -20.75 5.98
CA MET A 563 -12.07 -19.73 5.69
C MET A 563 -11.85 -19.58 4.18
N VAL A 564 -11.72 -20.68 3.44
CA VAL A 564 -11.62 -20.68 1.98
C VAL A 564 -12.85 -20.03 1.32
N GLU A 565 -14.04 -20.31 1.83
CA GLU A 565 -15.30 -19.75 1.33
C GLU A 565 -15.40 -18.23 1.48
N LEU A 566 -14.69 -17.62 2.45
CA LEU A 566 -14.67 -16.16 2.62
C LEU A 566 -14.23 -15.44 1.35
N LEU A 567 -13.23 -15.97 0.64
CA LEU A 567 -12.68 -15.37 -0.58
C LEU A 567 -13.65 -15.44 -1.78
N SER A 568 -14.64 -16.33 -1.71
CA SER A 568 -15.65 -16.52 -2.76
C SER A 568 -16.99 -15.83 -2.47
N ARG A 569 -17.11 -15.17 -1.31
CA ARG A 569 -18.35 -14.44 -0.98
C ARG A 569 -18.59 -13.30 -1.96
N LYS A 570 -19.87 -13.00 -2.21
CA LYS A 570 -20.30 -11.90 -3.09
C LYS A 570 -19.72 -10.53 -2.69
N ASP A 571 -19.45 -10.33 -1.41
CA ASP A 571 -18.94 -9.09 -0.83
C ASP A 571 -17.42 -9.11 -0.62
N ALA A 572 -16.73 -10.21 -0.96
CA ALA A 572 -15.30 -10.40 -0.69
C ALA A 572 -14.43 -9.34 -1.39
N LYS A 573 -14.65 -9.11 -2.70
CA LYS A 573 -13.88 -8.11 -3.45
C LYS A 573 -14.25 -6.66 -3.11
N SER A 574 -15.43 -6.42 -2.54
CA SER A 574 -15.78 -5.13 -1.95
C SER A 574 -15.09 -4.91 -0.61
N ALA A 575 -15.01 -5.96 0.22
CA ALA A 575 -14.31 -5.92 1.50
C ALA A 575 -12.78 -5.88 1.36
N HIS A 576 -12.26 -6.50 0.30
CA HIS A 576 -10.85 -6.74 0.03
C HIS A 576 -10.59 -6.77 -1.49
N PRO A 577 -10.25 -5.63 -2.13
CA PRO A 577 -9.94 -5.60 -3.56
C PRO A 577 -8.84 -6.60 -3.95
N SER A 578 -7.83 -6.71 -3.09
CA SER A 578 -6.83 -7.78 -3.01
C SER A 578 -6.91 -8.43 -1.63
N PHE A 579 -6.50 -9.69 -1.49
CA PHE A 579 -6.66 -10.44 -0.24
C PHE A 579 -5.43 -10.37 0.70
N ASP A 580 -4.42 -9.57 0.39
CA ASP A 580 -3.19 -9.45 1.17
C ASP A 580 -3.43 -9.08 2.64
N HIS A 581 -4.35 -8.16 2.95
CA HIS A 581 -4.72 -7.85 4.34
C HIS A 581 -5.56 -8.92 5.04
N LEU A 582 -6.23 -9.78 4.28
CA LEU A 582 -7.05 -10.87 4.80
C LEU A 582 -6.24 -12.14 5.09
N LEU A 583 -5.29 -12.49 4.22
CA LEU A 583 -4.56 -13.76 4.29
C LEU A 583 -3.74 -14.00 5.58
N PRO A 584 -3.24 -12.98 6.32
CA PRO A 584 -2.64 -13.19 7.63
C PRO A 584 -3.57 -13.94 8.61
N VAL A 585 -4.88 -13.69 8.59
CA VAL A 585 -5.81 -14.42 9.48
C VAL A 585 -5.91 -15.90 9.12
N HIS A 586 -5.69 -16.26 7.86
CA HIS A 586 -5.64 -17.65 7.40
C HIS A 586 -4.38 -18.36 7.91
N VAL A 587 -3.24 -17.66 7.91
CA VAL A 587 -2.02 -18.16 8.58
C VAL A 587 -2.28 -18.36 10.08
N GLY A 588 -3.01 -17.43 10.71
CA GLY A 588 -3.42 -17.54 12.12
C GLY A 588 -4.26 -18.78 12.43
N VAL A 589 -5.29 -19.04 11.61
CA VAL A 589 -6.16 -20.22 11.74
C VAL A 589 -5.36 -21.52 11.53
N GLY A 590 -4.44 -21.55 10.56
CA GLY A 590 -3.54 -22.69 10.38
C GLY A 590 -2.64 -22.93 11.59
N ALA A 591 -2.05 -21.84 12.13
CA ALA A 591 -1.16 -21.89 13.28
C ALA A 591 -1.84 -22.24 14.61
N ALA A 592 -3.16 -22.03 14.69
CA ALA A 592 -3.97 -22.41 15.83
C ALA A 592 -3.90 -23.92 16.13
N ALA A 593 -3.59 -24.76 15.13
CA ALA A 593 -3.41 -26.20 15.29
C ALA A 593 -4.53 -26.87 16.11
N GLY A 594 -5.78 -26.52 15.77
CA GLY A 594 -6.99 -27.03 16.40
C GLY A 594 -7.55 -26.15 17.52
N ASP A 595 -6.78 -25.19 18.05
CA ASP A 595 -7.31 -24.29 19.07
C ASP A 595 -8.47 -23.47 18.53
N ARG A 596 -9.46 -23.23 19.39
CA ARG A 596 -10.60 -22.38 19.07
C ARG A 596 -10.16 -20.92 18.96
N GLY A 597 -10.64 -20.25 17.92
CA GLY A 597 -10.50 -18.81 17.78
C GLY A 597 -11.53 -18.06 18.60
N VAL A 598 -11.13 -16.95 19.21
CA VAL A 598 -12.02 -16.01 19.88
C VAL A 598 -11.77 -14.60 19.37
N ARG A 599 -12.83 -13.87 19.05
CA ARG A 599 -12.77 -12.45 18.72
C ARG A 599 -12.59 -11.66 20.01
N LEU A 600 -11.41 -11.09 20.18
CA LEU A 600 -11.09 -10.26 21.34
C LEU A 600 -11.84 -8.94 21.31
N TRP A 601 -11.96 -8.35 20.11
CA TRP A 601 -12.60 -7.06 19.88
C TRP A 601 -12.88 -6.85 18.39
N THR A 602 -13.80 -5.94 18.06
CA THR A 602 -13.97 -5.40 16.70
C THR A 602 -14.57 -4.00 16.77
N LEU A 603 -14.30 -3.21 15.72
CA LEU A 603 -15.02 -2.00 15.36
C LEU A 603 -15.10 -1.98 13.84
N VAL A 604 -16.31 -1.82 13.30
CA VAL A 604 -16.52 -1.60 11.88
C VAL A 604 -16.78 -0.12 11.68
N GLU A 605 -16.00 0.53 10.82
CA GLU A 605 -16.13 1.94 10.49
C GLU A 605 -15.68 2.21 9.06
N GLY A 606 -16.44 3.02 8.33
CA GLY A 606 -16.17 3.25 6.91
C GLY A 606 -16.02 1.93 6.14
N SER A 607 -14.91 1.80 5.41
CA SER A 607 -14.54 0.61 4.64
C SER A 607 -13.61 -0.35 5.38
N PHE A 608 -13.52 -0.24 6.72
CA PHE A 608 -12.62 -1.02 7.56
C PHE A 608 -13.32 -1.84 8.64
N SER A 609 -12.65 -2.92 9.06
CA SER A 609 -12.94 -3.63 10.31
C SER A 609 -11.65 -3.86 11.08
N TRP A 610 -11.71 -3.55 12.38
CA TRP A 610 -10.62 -3.72 13.33
C TRP A 610 -10.72 -5.02 14.14
N ALA A 611 -11.36 -6.06 13.61
CA ALA A 611 -11.45 -7.32 14.34
C ALA A 611 -10.07 -7.85 14.74
N MET A 612 -9.96 -8.29 15.98
CA MET A 612 -8.76 -8.91 16.54
C MET A 612 -9.13 -10.28 17.08
N PHE A 613 -8.30 -11.28 16.81
CA PHE A 613 -8.56 -12.65 17.20
C PHE A 613 -7.40 -13.23 17.99
N ARG A 614 -7.71 -14.18 18.86
CA ARG A 614 -6.72 -15.01 19.57
C ARG A 614 -7.11 -16.47 19.42
N TRP A 615 -6.11 -17.33 19.29
CA TRP A 615 -6.23 -18.77 19.43
C TRP A 615 -5.34 -19.24 20.56
N GLY A 616 -5.82 -20.22 21.33
CA GLY A 616 -5.13 -20.71 22.52
C GLY A 616 -5.41 -19.88 23.77
N GLU A 617 -5.17 -20.51 24.91
CA GLU A 617 -5.43 -19.92 26.22
C GLU A 617 -4.24 -19.11 26.75
N VAL A 618 -4.56 -18.07 27.50
CA VAL A 618 -3.58 -17.32 28.30
C VAL A 618 -3.95 -17.52 29.76
N LEU A 619 -3.10 -18.23 30.50
CA LEU A 619 -3.33 -18.46 31.93
C LEU A 619 -3.35 -17.12 32.68
N GLU A 620 -4.25 -17.02 33.65
CA GLU A 620 -4.54 -15.77 34.36
C GLU A 620 -3.40 -15.20 35.18
#